data_AF-A0AAV5W8P2-F1
#
_entry.id   AF-A0AAV5W8P2-F1
#
_cell.length_a   1.000
_cell.length_b   1.000
_cell.length_c   1.000
_cell.angle_alpha   90.00
_cell.angle_beta   90.00
_cell.angle_gamma   90.00
#
_symmetry.space_group_name_H-M   'P 1'
#
loop_
_entity.id
_entity.type
_entity.pdbx_description
1 polymer ?
#
loop_
_entity_poly.entity_id
_entity_poly.type
_entity_poly.pdbx_seq_one_letter_code
_entity_poly.pdbx_strand_id
1 'polypeptide(L)'
;LSGMATGNMMPDRYQTLTPILKTPISDTLALPLSQQGRICGFFESQFYRCVEAYGAKLGRKYCDFEHRDLNECVSGEKQKKRSEAIRSQRQKLYQEGKLEGAFEENHPAPGEFKPDHFQWNRIN
;
A
#
# COMPACT_ATOMS: atom_id res chain seq x y z
N LEU A 1 26.78 8.17 6.52
CA LEU A 1 25.96 7.50 7.55
C LEU A 1 24.76 8.38 7.89
N SER A 2 23.60 8.07 7.30
CA SER A 2 22.27 8.54 7.70
C SER A 2 21.32 7.61 6.93
N GLY A 3 20.46 6.79 7.52
CA GLY A 3 19.94 6.80 8.87
C GLY A 3 18.44 6.59 8.78
N MET A 4 18.03 5.31 8.69
CA MET A 4 16.68 4.80 8.95
C MET A 4 15.56 5.19 7.96
N ALA A 5 14.68 4.22 7.72
CA ALA A 5 13.49 4.36 6.88
C ALA A 5 12.49 5.36 7.48
N THR A 6 12.63 6.65 7.16
CA THR A 6 11.60 7.66 7.41
C THR A 6 10.50 7.53 6.35
N GLY A 7 9.64 6.52 6.48
CA GLY A 7 8.51 6.31 5.58
C GLY A 7 7.21 6.84 6.17
N ASN A 8 7.02 8.16 6.12
CA ASN A 8 5.76 8.91 6.24
C ASN A 8 4.83 8.51 7.41
N MET A 9 5.09 9.06 8.60
CA MET A 9 4.10 9.10 9.68
C MET A 9 2.86 9.87 9.22
N MET A 10 1.67 9.47 9.68
CA MET A 10 0.43 10.19 9.37
C MET A 10 0.57 11.70 9.68
N PRO A 11 0.20 12.61 8.76
CA PRO A 11 0.50 14.03 8.92
C PRO A 11 -0.19 14.61 10.15
N ASP A 12 0.51 15.50 10.87
CA ASP A 12 0.00 16.15 12.09
C ASP A 12 -1.31 16.93 11.88
N ARG A 13 -1.60 17.31 10.62
CA ARG A 13 -2.86 17.95 10.20
C ARG A 13 -3.76 17.03 9.38
N TYR A 14 -3.76 15.73 9.65
CA TYR A 14 -4.77 14.86 9.07
C TYR A 14 -6.15 15.22 9.63
N GLN A 15 -6.98 15.85 8.80
CA GLN A 15 -8.41 16.00 9.05
C GLN A 15 -9.14 14.96 8.23
N THR A 16 -9.87 14.09 8.90
CA THR A 16 -10.81 13.18 8.25
C THR A 16 -11.83 14.02 7.50
N LEU A 17 -11.86 13.92 6.16
CA LEU A 17 -12.87 14.57 5.32
C LEU A 17 -14.21 13.82 5.43
N THR A 18 -14.72 13.66 6.65
CA THR A 18 -16.10 13.23 6.85
C THR A 18 -16.99 14.44 6.64
N PRO A 19 -18.02 14.38 5.77
CA PRO A 19 -18.95 15.48 5.62
C PRO A 19 -19.62 15.77 6.96
N ILE A 20 -19.72 17.05 7.33
CA ILE A 20 -20.38 17.49 8.57
C ILE A 20 -21.84 17.00 8.61
N LEU A 21 -22.45 16.84 7.43
CA LEU A 21 -23.79 16.29 7.25
C LEU A 21 -23.74 15.10 6.28
N LYS A 22 -24.05 13.90 6.77
CA LYS A 22 -24.22 12.70 5.93
C LYS A 22 -25.54 12.80 5.16
N THR A 23 -25.45 12.96 3.86
CA THR A 23 -26.58 12.99 2.93
C THR A 23 -26.32 12.03 1.77
N PRO A 24 -27.37 11.50 1.10
CA PRO A 24 -27.17 10.64 -0.08
C PRO A 24 -26.37 11.32 -1.20
N ILE A 25 -26.43 12.65 -1.29
CA ILE A 25 -25.65 13.45 -2.24
C ILE A 25 -24.17 13.50 -1.82
N SER A 26 -23.87 13.70 -0.53
CA SER A 26 -22.48 13.71 -0.06
C SER A 26 -21.82 12.34 -0.22
N ASP A 27 -22.56 11.26 -0.01
CA ASP A 27 -22.02 9.90 -0.13
C ASP A 27 -21.71 9.53 -1.58
N THR A 28 -22.57 9.94 -2.52
CA THR A 28 -22.34 9.73 -3.97
C THR A 28 -21.17 10.55 -4.50
N LEU A 29 -20.97 11.78 -4.03
CA LEU A 29 -19.84 12.63 -4.41
C LEU A 29 -18.50 12.18 -3.81
N ALA A 30 -18.50 11.46 -2.68
CA ALA A 30 -17.28 10.94 -2.05
C ALA A 30 -16.74 9.67 -2.74
N LEU A 31 -17.59 8.92 -3.45
CA LEU A 31 -17.24 7.65 -4.09
C LEU A 31 -16.06 7.72 -5.09
N PRO A 32 -15.93 8.73 -6.00
CA PRO A 32 -14.79 8.78 -6.93
C PRO A 32 -13.43 9.01 -6.27
N LEU A 33 -13.41 9.61 -5.07
CA LEU A 33 -12.20 9.83 -4.28
C LEU A 33 -11.80 8.63 -3.42
N SER A 34 -12.70 7.66 -3.31
CA SER A 34 -12.55 6.46 -2.51
C SER A 34 -11.88 5.33 -3.32
N GLN A 35 -11.16 4.45 -2.63
CA GLN A 35 -10.59 3.20 -3.16
C GLN A 35 -11.56 2.01 -3.10
N GLN A 36 -12.76 2.19 -2.54
CA GLN A 36 -13.88 1.23 -2.65
C GLN A 36 -14.04 0.66 -4.07
N GLY A 37 -14.05 -0.68 -4.17
CA GLY A 37 -14.13 -1.41 -5.44
C GLY A 37 -12.82 -1.49 -6.25
N ARG A 38 -11.72 -0.91 -5.75
CA ARG A 38 -10.38 -1.00 -6.34
C ARG A 38 -9.49 -1.94 -5.52
N ILE A 39 -8.31 -2.23 -6.05
CA ILE A 39 -7.30 -3.10 -5.44
C ILE A 39 -6.97 -2.68 -4.00
N CYS A 40 -6.87 -1.37 -3.73
CA CYS A 40 -6.54 -0.83 -2.41
C CYS A 40 -7.74 -0.63 -1.47
N GLY A 41 -8.96 -1.02 -1.88
CA GLY A 41 -10.18 -0.83 -1.07
C GLY A 41 -10.12 -1.57 0.27
N PHE A 42 -9.44 -2.71 0.34
CA PHE A 42 -9.24 -3.43 1.59
C PHE A 42 -8.43 -2.60 2.61
N PHE A 43 -7.28 -2.06 2.21
CA PHE A 43 -6.44 -1.23 3.08
C PHE A 43 -7.14 0.07 3.48
N GLU A 44 -7.90 0.67 2.55
CA GLU A 44 -8.73 1.84 2.85
C GLU A 44 -9.76 1.52 3.94
N SER A 45 -10.42 0.36 3.84
CA SER A 45 -11.39 -0.07 4.84
C SER A 45 -10.77 -0.27 6.23
N GLN A 46 -9.57 -0.86 6.33
CA GLN A 46 -8.87 -1.06 7.60
C GLN A 46 -8.46 0.27 8.22
N PHE A 47 -7.94 1.19 7.41
CA PHE A 47 -7.56 2.51 7.87
C PHE A 47 -8.76 3.29 8.42
N TYR A 48 -9.88 3.35 7.70
CA TYR A 48 -11.06 4.05 8.20
C TYR A 48 -11.70 3.38 9.41
N ARG A 49 -11.65 2.04 9.53
CA ARG A 49 -12.09 1.33 10.75
C ARG A 49 -11.26 1.73 11.97
N CYS A 50 -9.95 1.84 11.84
CA CYS A 50 -9.10 2.31 12.92
C CYS A 50 -9.41 3.78 13.28
N VAL A 51 -9.53 4.64 12.27
CA VAL A 51 -9.84 6.06 12.47
C VAL A 51 -11.22 6.27 13.10
N GLU A 52 -12.21 5.45 12.76
CA GLU A 52 -13.54 5.47 13.39
C GLU A 52 -13.47 5.05 14.86
N ALA A 53 -12.65 4.04 15.21
CA ALA A 53 -12.50 3.58 16.58
C ALA A 53 -11.80 4.61 17.50
N TYR A 54 -10.77 5.30 17.01
CA TYR A 54 -9.97 6.24 17.81
C TYR A 54 -10.32 7.73 17.61
N GLY A 55 -11.03 8.06 16.54
CA GLY A 55 -11.29 9.44 16.11
C GLY A 55 -10.06 10.15 15.53
N ALA A 56 -10.27 11.31 14.89
CA ALA A 56 -9.22 12.01 14.14
C ALA A 56 -8.01 12.46 14.98
N LYS A 57 -8.19 12.75 16.28
CA LYS A 57 -7.11 13.26 17.14
C LYS A 57 -6.12 12.15 17.55
N LEU A 58 -6.64 11.01 18.01
CA LEU A 58 -5.85 9.87 18.47
C LEU A 58 -5.47 8.95 17.30
N GLY A 59 -6.28 8.89 16.24
CA GLY A 59 -6.02 8.08 15.05
C GLY A 59 -4.66 8.38 14.39
N ARG A 60 -4.16 9.61 14.47
CA ARG A 60 -2.81 9.96 13.97
C ARG A 60 -1.68 9.16 14.62
N LYS A 61 -1.86 8.75 15.88
CA LYS A 61 -0.86 7.99 16.62
C LYS A 61 -1.08 6.48 16.49
N TYR A 62 -2.34 6.06 16.53
CA TYR A 62 -2.70 4.64 16.59
C TYR A 62 -2.90 4.00 15.22
N CYS A 63 -3.36 4.76 14.22
CA CYS A 63 -3.69 4.25 12.88
C CYS A 63 -2.57 4.47 11.85
N ASP A 64 -1.34 4.67 12.32
CA ASP A 64 -0.19 4.98 11.47
C ASP A 64 0.24 3.78 10.62
N PHE A 65 0.09 2.55 11.13
CA PHE A 65 0.39 1.34 10.36
C PHE A 65 -0.58 1.17 9.19
N GLU A 66 -1.88 1.26 9.46
CA GLU A 66 -2.94 1.15 8.46
C GLU A 66 -2.82 2.26 7.40
N HIS A 67 -2.48 3.47 7.83
CA HIS A 67 -2.22 4.58 6.92
C HIS A 67 -1.01 4.29 6.01
N ARG A 68 0.09 3.77 6.57
CA ARG A 68 1.30 3.43 5.82
C ARG A 68 1.06 2.29 4.82
N ASP A 69 0.20 1.33 5.15
CA ASP A 69 -0.16 0.24 4.24
C ASP A 69 -1.07 0.72 3.12
N LEU A 70 -2.07 1.57 3.41
CA LEU A 70 -2.89 2.22 2.38
C LEU A 70 -2.03 3.07 1.44
N ASN A 71 -1.12 3.87 1.98
CA ASN A 71 -0.23 4.70 1.17
C ASN A 71 0.74 3.87 0.33
N GLU A 72 1.22 2.73 0.85
CA GLU A 72 2.05 1.80 0.09
C GLU A 72 1.27 1.16 -1.06
N CYS A 73 0.02 0.74 -0.82
CA CYS A 73 -0.81 0.17 -1.89
C CYS A 73 -1.07 1.17 -3.02
N VAL A 74 -1.36 2.44 -2.68
CA VAL A 74 -1.64 3.49 -3.69
C VAL A 74 -0.38 3.90 -4.46
N SER A 75 0.79 3.95 -3.79
CA SER A 75 2.03 4.43 -4.40
C SER A 75 2.92 3.34 -5.01
N GLY A 76 2.86 2.11 -4.49
CA GLY A 76 3.74 0.99 -4.86
C GLY A 76 5.22 1.21 -4.56
N GLU A 77 5.58 2.22 -3.76
CA GLU A 77 6.97 2.68 -3.62
C GLU A 77 7.87 1.61 -3.00
N LYS A 78 7.41 0.93 -1.93
CA LYS A 78 8.21 -0.09 -1.25
C LYS A 78 8.36 -1.33 -2.14
N GLN A 79 7.28 -1.75 -2.81
CA GLN A 79 7.34 -2.85 -3.79
C GLN A 79 8.37 -2.57 -4.90
N LYS A 80 8.38 -1.36 -5.46
CA LYS A 80 9.34 -0.95 -6.49
C LYS A 80 10.78 -0.95 -5.98
N LYS A 81 11.04 -0.34 -4.82
CA LYS A 81 12.39 -0.35 -4.22
C LYS A 81 12.87 -1.77 -3.93
N ARG A 82 11.98 -2.65 -3.47
CA ARG A 82 12.29 -4.07 -3.24
C ARG A 82 12.67 -4.76 -4.55
N SER A 83 11.92 -4.59 -5.62
CA SER A 83 12.22 -5.23 -6.91
C SER A 83 13.55 -4.72 -7.50
N GLU A 84 13.83 -3.42 -7.38
CA GLU A 84 15.09 -2.81 -7.79
C GLU A 84 16.29 -3.37 -6.99
N ALA A 85 16.15 -3.51 -5.67
CA ALA A 85 17.20 -4.09 -4.82
C ALA A 85 17.48 -5.56 -5.13
N ILE A 86 16.43 -6.36 -5.39
CA ILE A 86 16.58 -7.76 -5.81
C ILE A 86 17.28 -7.83 -7.16
N ARG A 87 16.86 -6.98 -8.12
CA ARG A 87 17.46 -6.91 -9.45
C ARG A 87 18.93 -6.56 -9.41
N SER A 88 19.31 -5.53 -8.64
CA SER A 88 20.71 -5.09 -8.54
C SER A 88 21.60 -6.15 -7.88
N GLN A 89 21.10 -6.81 -6.83
CA GLN A 89 21.84 -7.88 -6.17
C GLN A 89 22.05 -9.09 -7.08
N ARG A 90 21.05 -9.50 -7.87
CA ARG A 90 21.21 -10.60 -8.83
C ARG A 90 22.23 -10.27 -9.92
N GLN A 91 22.20 -9.04 -10.45
CA GLN A 91 23.18 -8.59 -11.43
C GLN A 91 24.61 -8.63 -10.87
N LYS A 92 24.80 -8.20 -9.61
CA LYS A 92 26.09 -8.29 -8.92
C LYS A 92 26.57 -9.74 -8.78
N LEU A 93 25.70 -10.65 -8.32
CA LEU A 93 26.06 -12.06 -8.15
C LEU A 93 26.39 -12.77 -9.47
N TYR A 94 25.73 -12.38 -10.57
CA TYR A 94 26.07 -12.86 -11.91
C TYR A 94 27.44 -12.37 -12.37
N GLN A 95 27.76 -11.08 -12.16
CA GLN A 95 29.08 -10.53 -12.46
C GLN A 95 30.21 -11.18 -11.63
N GLU A 96 29.91 -11.59 -10.40
CA GLU A 96 30.83 -12.34 -9.54
C GLU A 96 30.97 -13.82 -9.94
N GLY A 97 30.21 -14.30 -10.93
CA GLY A 97 30.22 -15.71 -11.37
C GLY A 97 29.56 -16.69 -10.37
N LYS A 98 28.80 -16.19 -9.39
CA LYS A 98 28.09 -17.01 -8.39
C LYS A 98 26.72 -17.51 -8.88
N LEU A 99 26.20 -16.91 -9.93
CA LEU A 99 24.96 -17.32 -10.61
C LEU A 99 25.27 -17.63 -12.06
N GLU A 100 24.64 -18.67 -12.60
CA GLU A 100 24.77 -19.05 -14.01
C GLU A 100 24.10 -18.03 -14.95
N GLY A 101 23.07 -17.34 -14.47
CA GLY A 101 22.35 -16.30 -15.20
C GLY A 101 21.89 -15.16 -14.29
N ALA A 102 21.78 -13.95 -14.85
CA ALA A 102 21.31 -12.78 -14.10
C ALA A 102 19.84 -12.89 -13.68
N PHE A 103 19.01 -13.52 -14.51
CA PHE A 103 17.58 -13.74 -14.27
C PHE A 103 17.20 -15.18 -14.57
N GLU A 104 16.10 -15.64 -13.97
CA GLU A 104 15.54 -16.97 -14.23
C GLU A 104 14.89 -16.98 -15.63
N GLU A 105 15.15 -18.03 -16.43
CA GLU A 105 14.57 -18.14 -17.77
C GLU A 105 13.08 -18.47 -17.71
N ASN A 106 12.67 -19.32 -16.77
CA ASN A 106 11.28 -19.75 -16.58
C ASN A 106 10.47 -18.74 -15.74
N HIS A 107 10.34 -17.51 -16.24
CA HIS A 107 9.45 -16.51 -15.65
C HIS A 107 8.10 -16.50 -16.38
N PRO A 108 6.98 -16.30 -15.67
CA PRO A 108 5.68 -16.15 -16.31
C PRO A 108 5.69 -14.97 -17.27
N ALA A 109 5.00 -15.11 -18.40
CA ALA A 109 4.97 -14.05 -19.40
C ALA A 109 4.30 -12.78 -18.80
N PRO A 110 4.64 -11.58 -19.29
CA PRO A 110 3.98 -10.35 -18.86
C PRO A 110 2.45 -10.47 -19.00
N GLY A 111 1.71 -10.37 -17.89
CA GLY A 111 0.25 -10.49 -17.85
C GLY A 111 -0.30 -11.86 -17.42
N GLU A 112 0.52 -12.91 -17.36
CA GLU A 112 0.11 -14.21 -16.77
C GLU A 112 0.11 -14.16 -15.25
N PHE A 113 1.04 -13.39 -14.66
CA PHE A 113 1.06 -13.17 -13.22
C PHE A 113 -0.11 -12.29 -12.79
N LYS A 114 -1.15 -12.92 -12.23
CA LYS A 114 -2.20 -12.20 -11.49
C LYS A 114 -1.73 -12.01 -10.06
N PRO A 115 -1.49 -10.78 -9.60
CA PRO A 115 -1.13 -10.57 -8.21
C PRO A 115 -2.27 -11.06 -7.31
N ASP A 116 -1.95 -11.99 -6.42
CA ASP A 116 -2.86 -12.44 -5.38
C ASP A 116 -2.90 -11.36 -4.29
N HIS A 117 -3.80 -10.40 -4.47
CA HIS A 117 -3.96 -9.36 -3.47
C HIS A 117 -4.73 -9.90 -2.25
N PHE A 118 -5.74 -10.77 -2.43
CA PHE A 118 -6.65 -11.23 -1.38
C PHE A 118 -7.46 -12.50 -1.75
N GLN A 119 -6.98 -13.37 -2.63
CA GLN A 119 -7.71 -14.56 -3.11
C GLN A 119 -8.17 -15.49 -1.96
N TRP A 120 -7.54 -15.37 -0.79
CA TRP A 120 -7.81 -16.18 0.40
C TRP A 120 -8.49 -15.41 1.55
N ASN A 121 -8.61 -14.08 1.47
CA ASN A 121 -9.31 -13.27 2.47
C ASN A 121 -10.76 -13.02 2.00
N ARG A 122 -11.61 -14.06 2.01
CA ARG A 122 -13.05 -13.87 1.80
C ARG A 122 -13.65 -13.15 3.00
N ILE A 123 -14.17 -11.94 2.77
CA ILE A 123 -15.04 -11.25 3.71
C ILE A 123 -16.42 -11.90 3.56
N ASN A 124 -16.75 -12.83 4.45
CA ASN A 124 -18.10 -13.39 4.59
C ASN A 124 -19.01 -12.40 5.31
#